data_AF-A0A968FVK5-F1
#
_entry.id   AF-A0A968FVK5-F1
#
_cell.length_a   1.000
_cell.length_b   1.000
_cell.length_c   1.000
_cell.angle_alpha   90.00
_cell.angle_beta   90.00
_cell.angle_gamma   90.00
#
_symmetry.space_group_name_H-M   'P 1'
#
loop_
_entity.id
_entity.type
_entity.pdbx_description
1 polymer ?
#
loop_
_entity_poly.entity_id
_entity_poly.type
_entity_poly.pdbx_seq_one_letter_code
_entity_poly.pdbx_strand_id
1 'polypeptide(L)'
;QTIYPICNFFEHVMGFEEFWRVAFHTPDYKSGKKGTGLTSRVMWDPGSRVKFATNEPLYPHYNDSQIQTFVNRNHGAGIQHAALAVDDLVESVRRLRDRGVQFLHTPETYYDILPERLKKANVRSLKQNLEDLKR
;
A
#
# COMPACT_ATOMS: atom_id res chain seq x y z
N GLN A 1 -4.60 17.04 11.70
CA GLN A 1 -4.62 15.92 10.73
C GLN A 1 -5.96 15.23 10.84
N THR A 2 -6.58 14.97 9.71
CA THR A 2 -7.90 14.31 9.59
C THR A 2 -7.90 12.87 10.11
N ILE A 3 -6.75 12.19 10.18
CA ILE A 3 -6.65 10.82 10.74
C ILE A 3 -6.70 10.75 12.27
N TYR A 4 -6.50 11.85 12.99
CA TYR A 4 -6.38 11.80 14.45
C TYR A 4 -7.61 11.25 15.17
N PRO A 5 -8.85 11.63 14.84
CA PRO A 5 -10.02 11.12 15.54
C PRO A 5 -10.10 9.58 15.55
N ILE A 6 -9.88 8.93 14.40
CA ILE A 6 -9.93 7.47 14.30
C ILE A 6 -8.72 6.80 14.95
N CYS A 7 -7.52 7.39 14.82
CA CYS A 7 -6.33 6.83 15.48
C CYS A 7 -6.42 6.94 17.00
N ASN A 8 -6.98 8.03 17.53
CA ASN A 8 -7.21 8.22 18.96
C ASN A 8 -8.30 7.28 19.48
N PHE A 9 -9.32 6.97 18.66
CA PHE A 9 -10.29 5.93 18.99
C PHE A 9 -9.60 4.56 19.13
N PHE A 10 -8.76 4.18 18.15
CA PHE A 10 -7.98 2.94 18.26
C PHE A 10 -7.10 2.93 19.52
N GLU A 11 -6.39 4.03 19.80
CA GLU A 11 -5.45 4.11 20.92
C GLU A 11 -6.16 4.12 22.28
N HIS A 12 -7.11 5.03 22.49
CA HIS A 12 -7.67 5.31 23.82
C HIS A 12 -8.96 4.55 24.14
N VAL A 13 -9.64 3.98 23.13
CA VAL A 13 -10.87 3.20 23.34
C VAL A 13 -10.62 1.71 23.11
N MET A 14 -9.94 1.36 22.01
CA MET A 14 -9.68 -0.05 21.67
C MET A 14 -8.39 -0.59 22.30
N GLY A 15 -7.52 0.26 22.84
CA GLY A 15 -6.25 -0.14 23.44
C GLY A 15 -5.18 -0.54 22.41
N PHE A 16 -5.30 -0.09 21.16
CA PHE A 16 -4.33 -0.38 20.11
C PHE A 16 -3.07 0.47 20.29
N GLU A 17 -1.95 -0.05 19.86
CA GLU A 17 -0.66 0.65 19.85
C GLU A 17 -0.34 1.19 18.46
N GLU A 18 0.51 2.22 18.39
CA GLU A 18 1.08 2.65 17.11
C GLU A 18 2.15 1.65 16.67
N PHE A 19 1.93 1.01 15.52
CA PHE A 19 2.88 0.05 14.95
C PHE A 19 3.88 0.74 14.01
N TRP A 20 3.39 1.66 13.18
CA TRP A 20 4.21 2.33 12.16
C TRP A 20 3.58 3.66 11.74
N ARG A 21 4.43 4.61 11.34
CA ARG A 21 4.04 5.89 10.77
C ARG A 21 4.98 6.25 9.63
N VAL A 22 4.42 6.75 8.54
CA VAL A 22 5.18 7.30 7.42
C VAL A 22 4.44 8.49 6.83
N ALA A 23 5.18 9.53 6.44
CA ALA A 23 4.67 10.65 5.67
C ALA A 23 5.60 10.88 4.49
N PHE A 24 5.05 10.91 3.29
CA PHE A 24 5.83 11.18 2.09
C PHE A 24 4.98 11.90 1.05
N HIS A 25 5.60 12.83 0.36
CA HIS A 25 5.19 13.17 -1.00
C HIS A 25 5.85 12.18 -1.92
N THR A 26 5.13 11.62 -2.88
CA THR A 26 5.75 10.80 -3.91
C THR A 26 6.61 11.73 -4.78
N PRO A 27 7.96 11.72 -4.73
CA PRO A 27 8.77 12.55 -5.61
C PRO A 27 9.04 11.85 -6.96
N ASP A 28 8.56 10.61 -7.17
CA ASP A 28 9.17 9.72 -8.16
C ASP A 28 8.17 8.77 -8.84
N TYR A 29 7.46 9.21 -9.89
CA TYR A 29 7.03 8.19 -10.90
C TYR A 29 6.70 8.70 -12.31
N LYS A 30 6.44 9.99 -12.55
CA LYS A 30 6.15 10.48 -13.91
C LYS A 30 6.70 11.89 -14.12
N SER A 31 7.64 12.04 -15.04
CA SER A 31 8.02 13.33 -15.61
C SER A 31 6.74 14.06 -16.04
N GLY A 32 6.43 15.20 -15.41
CA GLY A 32 5.28 16.05 -15.73
C GLY A 32 4.01 15.90 -14.86
N LYS A 33 3.97 15.07 -13.80
CA LYS A 33 2.85 15.06 -12.84
C LYS A 33 3.30 15.49 -11.44
N LYS A 34 2.59 16.45 -10.84
CA LYS A 34 2.79 16.87 -9.44
C LYS A 34 2.60 15.67 -8.52
N GLY A 35 3.60 15.36 -7.70
CA GLY A 35 3.59 14.19 -6.83
C GLY A 35 2.44 14.23 -5.83
N THR A 36 1.75 13.11 -5.64
CA THR A 36 0.69 13.00 -4.63
C THR A 36 1.31 12.64 -3.29
N GLY A 37 0.92 13.33 -2.22
CA GLY A 37 1.40 13.01 -0.88
C GLY A 37 0.37 12.26 -0.05
N LEU A 38 0.85 11.41 0.84
CA LEU A 38 0.04 10.80 1.89
C LEU A 38 0.79 10.74 3.21
N THR A 39 0.02 10.81 4.29
CA THR A 39 0.46 10.37 5.63
C THR A 39 -0.27 9.08 5.95
N SER A 40 0.46 8.08 6.42
CA SER A 40 -0.06 6.80 6.87
C SER A 40 0.32 6.56 8.33
N ARG A 41 -0.66 6.15 9.14
CA ARG A 41 -0.47 5.68 10.52
C ARG A 41 -1.10 4.30 10.65
N VAL A 42 -0.32 3.34 11.11
CA VAL A 42 -0.76 1.96 11.35
C VAL A 42 -0.95 1.77 12.84
N MET A 43 -2.20 1.50 13.24
CA MET A 43 -2.55 1.10 14.61
C MET A 43 -2.73 -0.40 14.64
N TRP A 44 -2.29 -1.07 15.71
CA TRP A 44 -2.41 -2.52 15.83
C TRP A 44 -2.74 -2.98 17.24
N ASP A 45 -3.35 -4.16 17.34
CA ASP A 45 -3.51 -4.87 18.61
C ASP A 45 -2.48 -6.03 18.65
N PRO A 46 -1.53 -6.02 19.60
CA PRO A 46 -0.56 -7.12 19.77
C PRO A 46 -1.23 -8.48 20.04
N GLY A 47 -2.38 -8.49 20.73
CA GLY A 47 -3.09 -9.71 21.11
C GLY A 47 -3.71 -10.44 19.92
N SER A 48 -4.58 -9.75 19.17
CA SER A 48 -5.21 -10.31 17.96
C SER A 48 -4.32 -10.25 16.72
N ARG A 49 -3.23 -9.47 16.74
CA ARG A 49 -2.33 -9.17 15.62
C ARG A 49 -2.98 -8.37 14.48
N VAL A 50 -4.20 -7.87 14.68
CA VAL A 50 -4.94 -7.04 13.71
C VAL A 50 -4.22 -5.70 13.52
N LYS A 51 -4.13 -5.24 12.27
CA LYS A 51 -3.50 -3.97 11.89
C LYS A 51 -4.47 -3.14 11.05
N PHE A 52 -4.65 -1.88 11.42
CA PHE A 52 -5.40 -0.89 10.65
C PHE A 52 -4.46 0.20 10.13
N ALA A 53 -4.24 0.22 8.82
CA ALA A 53 -3.54 1.30 8.15
C ALA A 53 -4.51 2.43 7.81
N THR A 54 -4.31 3.61 8.41
CA THR A 54 -5.14 4.80 8.20
C THR A 54 -4.33 5.82 7.40
N ASN A 55 -4.91 6.33 6.30
CA ASN A 55 -4.24 7.24 5.38
C ASN A 55 -4.98 8.58 5.26
N GLU A 56 -4.24 9.68 5.15
CA GLU A 56 -4.76 10.98 4.71
C GLU A 56 -3.92 11.58 3.58
N PRO A 57 -4.51 12.40 2.71
CA PRO A 57 -3.77 13.22 1.76
C PRO A 57 -2.82 14.20 2.48
N LEU A 58 -1.64 14.42 1.92
CA LEU A 58 -0.63 15.33 2.47
C LEU A 58 -0.52 16.63 1.65
N TYR A 59 -0.46 17.77 2.34
CA TYR A 59 -0.32 19.12 1.77
C TYR A 59 1.06 19.33 1.10
N PRO A 60 1.19 19.99 -0.07
CA PRO A 60 0.19 20.81 -0.77
C PRO A 60 -0.64 20.07 -1.83
N HIS A 61 -0.26 18.85 -2.22
CA HIS A 61 -0.87 18.12 -3.33
C HIS A 61 -2.08 17.28 -2.88
N TYR A 62 -2.99 17.92 -2.14
CA TYR A 62 -4.18 17.29 -1.56
C TYR A 62 -5.16 16.80 -2.63
N ASN A 63 -5.54 17.68 -3.56
CA ASN A 63 -6.57 17.40 -4.57
C ASN A 63 -6.14 16.33 -5.58
N ASP A 64 -4.83 16.22 -5.83
CA ASP A 64 -4.29 15.22 -6.74
C ASP A 64 -4.16 13.84 -6.06
N SER A 65 -4.31 13.76 -4.73
CA SER A 65 -4.08 12.53 -3.97
C SER A 65 -5.08 11.43 -4.30
N GLN A 66 -4.55 10.20 -4.43
CA GLN A 66 -5.39 9.00 -4.56
C GLN A 66 -6.31 8.83 -3.35
N ILE A 67 -5.88 9.26 -2.16
CA ILE A 67 -6.71 9.23 -0.95
C ILE A 67 -7.89 10.19 -1.10
N GLN A 68 -7.66 11.41 -1.57
CA GLN A 68 -8.75 12.37 -1.80
C GLN A 68 -9.69 11.91 -2.90
N THR A 69 -9.15 11.31 -3.97
CA THR A 69 -9.96 10.70 -5.03
C THR A 69 -10.88 9.61 -4.48
N PHE A 70 -10.37 8.76 -3.57
CA PHE A 70 -11.17 7.76 -2.88
C PHE A 70 -12.28 8.42 -2.06
N VAL A 71 -11.95 9.39 -1.19
CA VAL A 71 -12.94 10.08 -0.34
C VAL A 71 -14.05 10.72 -1.17
N ASN A 72 -13.70 11.39 -2.27
CA ASN A 72 -14.67 12.02 -3.17
C ASN A 72 -15.61 10.99 -3.81
N ARG A 73 -15.08 9.87 -4.30
CA ARG A 73 -15.87 8.80 -4.96
C ARG A 73 -16.67 7.96 -3.98
N ASN A 74 -16.15 7.79 -2.77
CA ASN A 74 -16.78 7.04 -1.68
C ASN A 74 -17.77 7.89 -0.88
N HIS A 75 -17.87 9.20 -1.17
CA HIS A 75 -18.68 10.15 -0.43
C HIS A 75 -18.33 10.24 1.07
N GLY A 76 -17.05 10.05 1.42
CA GLY A 76 -16.57 10.10 2.80
C GLY A 76 -15.40 9.15 3.06
N ALA A 77 -14.96 9.11 4.31
CA ALA A 77 -13.96 8.15 4.78
C ALA A 77 -14.50 6.71 4.71
N GLY A 78 -13.60 5.73 4.59
CA GLY A 78 -13.99 4.33 4.47
C GLY A 78 -12.81 3.40 4.31
N ILE A 79 -13.10 2.10 4.18
CA ILE A 79 -12.10 1.06 3.94
C ILE A 79 -11.72 1.08 2.45
N GLN A 80 -10.46 1.38 2.16
CA GLN A 80 -9.98 1.44 0.77
C GLN A 80 -9.62 0.06 0.22
N HIS A 81 -8.95 -0.78 1.01
CA HIS A 81 -8.52 -2.11 0.60
C HIS A 81 -8.33 -3.03 1.82
N ALA A 82 -8.31 -4.34 1.57
CA ALA A 82 -7.93 -5.37 2.53
C ALA A 82 -6.77 -6.19 1.96
N ALA A 83 -5.74 -6.44 2.77
CA ALA A 83 -4.61 -7.27 2.39
C ALA A 83 -4.88 -8.73 2.79
N LEU A 84 -4.87 -9.64 1.80
CA LEU A 84 -5.12 -11.06 2.00
C LEU A 84 -3.79 -11.82 2.01
N ALA A 85 -3.47 -12.45 3.14
CA ALA A 85 -2.30 -13.33 3.23
C ALA A 85 -2.60 -14.67 2.55
N VAL A 86 -1.64 -15.16 1.77
CA VAL A 86 -1.72 -16.44 1.06
C VAL A 86 -0.37 -17.15 1.15
N ASP A 87 -0.40 -18.49 1.18
CA ASP A 87 0.82 -19.30 1.27
C ASP A 87 1.63 -19.31 -0.04
N ASP A 88 0.93 -19.27 -1.18
CA ASP A 88 1.53 -19.18 -2.51
C ASP A 88 0.93 -18.01 -3.30
N LEU A 89 1.67 -16.90 -3.31
CA LEU A 89 1.26 -15.67 -4.00
C LEU A 89 1.14 -15.85 -5.52
N VAL A 90 2.08 -16.58 -6.15
CA VAL A 90 2.12 -16.73 -7.61
C VAL A 90 0.92 -17.55 -8.07
N GLU A 91 0.69 -18.70 -7.44
CA GLU A 91 -0.46 -19.54 -7.76
C GLU A 91 -1.79 -18.85 -7.43
N SER A 92 -1.86 -18.10 -6.32
CA SER A 92 -3.06 -17.36 -5.94
C SER A 92 -3.41 -16.27 -6.97
N VAL A 93 -2.44 -15.46 -7.38
CA VAL A 93 -2.66 -14.41 -8.40
C VAL A 93 -3.07 -15.04 -9.73
N ARG A 94 -2.39 -16.12 -10.17
CA ARG A 94 -2.74 -16.85 -11.39
C ARG A 94 -4.20 -17.33 -11.35
N ARG A 95 -4.60 -17.99 -10.27
CA ARG A 95 -5.96 -18.48 -10.04
C ARG A 95 -7.02 -17.39 -9.96
N LEU A 96 -6.68 -16.21 -9.46
CA LEU A 96 -7.58 -15.06 -9.41
C LEU A 96 -7.75 -14.45 -10.81
N ARG A 97 -6.67 -14.33 -11.58
CA ARG A 97 -6.72 -13.89 -12.98
C ARG A 97 -7.53 -14.84 -13.85
N ASP A 98 -7.33 -16.15 -13.71
CA ASP A 98 -8.12 -17.18 -14.42
C ASP A 98 -9.62 -17.08 -14.13
N ARG A 99 -10.00 -16.57 -12.95
CA ARG A 99 -11.38 -16.32 -12.53
C ARG A 99 -11.89 -14.91 -12.89
N GLY A 100 -11.10 -14.12 -13.62
CA GLY A 100 -11.49 -12.80 -14.11
C GLY A 100 -11.20 -11.63 -13.15
N VAL A 101 -10.46 -11.84 -12.06
CA VAL A 101 -10.03 -10.73 -11.18
C VAL A 101 -8.98 -9.89 -11.89
N GLN A 102 -9.24 -8.59 -11.98
CA GLN A 102 -8.33 -7.62 -12.59
C GLN A 102 -7.31 -7.11 -11.58
N PHE A 103 -6.04 -7.05 -12.01
CA PHE A 103 -4.94 -6.51 -11.24
C PHE A 103 -4.37 -5.26 -11.90
N LEU A 104 -3.69 -4.42 -11.13
CA LEU A 104 -2.94 -3.30 -11.67
C LEU A 104 -1.79 -3.78 -12.56
N HIS A 105 -1.60 -3.12 -13.69
CA HIS A 105 -0.50 -3.41 -14.61
C HIS A 105 0.82 -2.86 -14.06
N THR A 106 1.89 -3.64 -14.21
CA THR A 106 3.26 -3.26 -13.86
C THR A 106 4.09 -3.24 -15.14
N PRO A 107 4.79 -2.13 -15.47
CA PRO A 107 5.61 -2.05 -16.68
C PRO A 107 6.75 -3.07 -16.69
N GLU A 108 7.10 -3.59 -17.87
CA GLU A 108 8.21 -4.55 -18.03
C GLU A 108 9.54 -4.03 -17.49
N THR A 109 9.80 -2.72 -17.66
CA THR A 109 11.00 -2.04 -17.16
C THR A 109 11.19 -2.15 -15.65
N TYR A 110 10.11 -2.37 -14.88
CA TYR A 110 10.21 -2.66 -13.45
C TYR A 110 10.97 -3.96 -13.19
N TYR A 111 10.72 -5.00 -13.99
CA TYR A 111 11.37 -6.30 -13.86
C TYR A 111 12.79 -6.29 -14.40
N ASP A 112 13.10 -5.45 -15.39
CA ASP A 112 14.47 -5.28 -15.90
C ASP A 112 15.41 -4.71 -14.83
N ILE A 113 14.92 -3.77 -14.01
CA ILE A 113 15.72 -3.15 -12.94
C ILE A 113 15.66 -3.94 -11.61
N LEU A 114 14.74 -4.89 -11.48
CA LEU A 114 14.50 -5.63 -10.25
C LEU A 114 15.75 -6.37 -9.74
N PRO A 115 16.55 -7.08 -10.56
CA PRO A 115 17.76 -7.75 -10.10
C PRO A 115 18.74 -6.80 -9.38
N GLU A 116 18.95 -5.60 -9.91
CA GLU A 116 19.85 -4.61 -9.32
C GLU A 116 19.29 -4.04 -8.01
N ARG A 117 17.97 -3.86 -7.90
CA ARG A 117 17.33 -3.46 -6.65
C ARG A 117 17.47 -4.54 -5.57
N LEU A 118 17.32 -5.81 -5.93
CA LEU A 118 17.47 -6.94 -5.02
C LEU A 118 18.90 -7.06 -4.49
N LYS A 119 19.91 -6.87 -5.36
CA LYS A 119 21.32 -6.81 -4.96
C LYS A 119 21.57 -5.68 -3.96
N LYS A 120 21.10 -4.46 -4.25
CA LYS A 120 21.22 -3.31 -3.34
C LYS A 120 20.53 -3.54 -2.00
N ALA A 121 19.42 -4.28 -1.99
CA ALA A 121 18.68 -4.64 -0.79
C ALA A 121 19.27 -5.87 -0.05
N ASN A 122 20.41 -6.41 -0.49
CA ASN A 122 21.05 -7.60 0.07
C ASN A 122 20.16 -8.86 0.08
N VAL A 123 19.24 -8.98 -0.89
CA VAL A 123 18.42 -10.19 -1.06
C VAL A 123 19.26 -11.26 -1.76
N ARG A 124 19.64 -12.31 -1.02
CA ARG A 124 20.59 -13.33 -1.50
C ARG A 124 19.96 -14.45 -2.32
N SER A 125 18.67 -14.69 -2.15
CA SER A 125 17.97 -15.77 -2.88
C SER A 125 16.49 -15.44 -3.00
N LEU A 126 15.91 -15.82 -4.14
CA LEU A 126 14.47 -15.81 -4.37
C LEU A 126 14.02 -17.25 -4.54
N LYS A 127 12.87 -17.58 -3.96
CA LYS A 127 12.24 -18.90 -4.15
C LYS A 127 11.63 -19.02 -5.55
N GLN A 128 11.19 -17.91 -6.13
CA GLN A 128 10.54 -17.84 -7.43
C GLN A 128 11.54 -17.44 -8.53
N ASN A 129 11.32 -17.94 -9.74
CA ASN A 129 12.03 -17.47 -10.93
C ASN A 129 11.50 -16.08 -11.32
N LEU A 130 12.39 -15.13 -11.61
CA LEU A 130 12.03 -13.78 -12.03
C LEU A 130 11.20 -13.76 -13.32
N GLU A 131 11.43 -14.71 -14.23
CA GLU A 131 10.66 -14.81 -15.48
C GLU A 131 9.20 -15.23 -15.22
N ASP A 132 8.94 -15.98 -14.16
CA ASP A 132 7.56 -16.33 -13.78
C ASP A 132 6.81 -15.11 -13.21
N LEU A 133 7.52 -14.12 -12.67
CA LEU A 133 6.94 -12.89 -12.12
C LEU A 133 6.55 -11.87 -13.20
N LYS A 134 7.16 -11.96 -14.40
CA LYS A 134 6.85 -11.07 -15.53
C LYS A 134 5.49 -11.37 -16.18
N ARG A 135 4.92 -12.55 -15.95
CA ARG A 135 3.72 -13.08 -16.62
C ARG A 135 2.39 -12.58 -16.02
#